data_AF-A0A1F8TLX4-F1
#
_entry.id   AF-A0A1F8TLX4-F1
#
_cell.length_a   1.000
_cell.length_b   1.000
_cell.length_c   1.000
_cell.angle_alpha   90.00
_cell.angle_beta   90.00
_cell.angle_gamma   90.00
#
_symmetry.space_group_name_H-M   'P 1'
#
loop_
_entity.id
_entity.type
_entity.pdbx_description
1 polymer ?
#
loop_
_entity_poly.entity_id
_entity_poly.type
_entity_poly.pdbx_seq_one_letter_code
_entity_poly.pdbx_strand_id
1 'polypeptide(L)'
;MVRPSRTASALVVHPDPEIREGWARSLEASGMRVTRCVGPIVSCILDRGGARCPLVDDVDLAVYHEPLLTESFIARLGATRPRAMVIAARDRHRMEGDHEPAFVRVVPSGV
;
A
#
# COMPACT_ATOMS: atom_id res chain seq x y z
N MET A 1 14.89 12.82 27.03
CA MET A 1 14.20 11.52 26.89
C MET A 1 13.80 11.38 25.43
N VAL A 2 14.61 10.69 24.63
CA VAL A 2 14.35 10.48 23.20
C VAL A 2 13.28 9.39 23.10
N ARG A 3 12.08 9.70 22.61
CA ARG A 3 11.08 8.67 22.29
C ARG A 3 11.74 7.77 21.24
N PRO A 4 11.81 6.44 21.43
CA PRO A 4 12.25 5.57 20.34
C PRO A 4 11.36 5.88 19.14
N SER A 5 11.99 6.29 18.03
CA SER A 5 11.31 6.50 16.76
C SER A 5 10.60 5.21 16.41
N ARG A 6 9.26 5.19 16.52
CA ARG A 6 8.45 4.03 16.14
C ARG A 6 8.82 3.69 14.70
N THR A 7 9.23 2.45 14.46
CA THR A 7 9.52 1.95 13.12
C THR A 7 8.30 2.18 12.23
N ALA A 8 8.46 2.97 11.16
CA ALA A 8 7.38 3.26 10.24
C ALA A 8 6.84 1.95 9.64
N SER A 9 5.54 1.90 9.39
CA SER A 9 4.85 0.72 8.90
C SER A 9 4.23 0.99 7.53
N ALA A 10 4.32 0.02 6.64
CA ALA A 10 3.81 0.10 5.29
C ALA A 10 2.93 -1.10 4.94
N LEU A 11 1.90 -0.87 4.13
CA LEU A 11 1.11 -1.89 3.46
C LEU A 11 1.48 -1.90 1.98
N VAL A 12 1.89 -3.04 1.45
CA VAL A 12 2.07 -3.26 0.00
C VAL A 12 0.84 -3.96 -0.55
N VAL A 13 0.19 -3.34 -1.54
CA VAL A 13 -1.00 -3.88 -2.22
C VAL A 13 -0.70 -4.14 -3.68
N HIS A 14 -0.47 -5.41 -4.03
CA HIS A 14 -0.16 -5.84 -5.40
C HIS A 14 -0.70 -7.27 -5.63
N PRO A 15 -1.33 -7.59 -6.77
CA PRO A 15 -1.88 -8.94 -6.98
C PRO A 15 -0.79 -9.98 -7.21
N ASP A 16 0.22 -9.62 -8.00
CA ASP A 16 1.36 -10.49 -8.30
C ASP A 16 2.21 -10.74 -7.03
N PRO A 17 2.46 -12.01 -6.66
CA PRO A 17 3.23 -12.35 -5.46
C PRO A 17 4.71 -12.01 -5.55
N GLU A 18 5.35 -12.10 -6.71
CA GLU A 18 6.78 -11.83 -6.89
C GLU A 18 7.04 -10.33 -6.78
N ILE A 19 6.23 -9.51 -7.46
CA ILE A 19 6.32 -8.05 -7.36
C ILE A 19 6.01 -7.59 -5.93
N ARG A 20 4.97 -8.16 -5.31
CA ARG A 20 4.60 -7.83 -3.92
C ARG A 20 5.74 -8.10 -2.94
N GLU A 21 6.46 -9.20 -3.13
CA GLU A 21 7.61 -9.56 -2.30
C GLU A 21 8.79 -8.63 -2.55
N GLY A 22 9.13 -8.32 -3.80
CA GLY A 22 10.20 -7.37 -4.12
C GLY A 22 9.94 -5.98 -3.53
N TRP A 23 8.72 -5.47 -3.67
CA TRP A 23 8.35 -4.18 -3.08
C TRP A 23 8.44 -4.20 -1.56
N ALA A 24 8.02 -5.31 -0.93
CA ALA A 24 8.14 -5.46 0.52
C ALA A 24 9.60 -5.43 0.96
N ARG A 25 10.48 -6.20 0.30
CA ARG A 25 11.93 -6.18 0.58
C ARG A 25 12.54 -4.79 0.39
N SER A 26 12.15 -4.07 -0.66
CA SER A 26 12.64 -2.70 -0.92
C SER A 26 12.26 -1.72 0.21
N LEU A 27 11.05 -1.82 0.75
CA LEU A 27 10.59 -0.97 1.85
C LEU A 27 11.17 -1.42 3.21
N GLU A 28 11.30 -2.72 3.43
CA GLU A 28 11.96 -3.30 4.61
C GLU A 28 13.44 -2.88 4.68
N ALA A 29 14.15 -2.88 3.55
CA ALA A 29 15.52 -2.37 3.44
C ALA A 29 15.64 -0.87 3.75
N SER A 30 14.53 -0.13 3.63
CA SER A 30 14.43 1.28 4.03
C SER A 30 14.08 1.46 5.52
N GLY A 31 13.99 0.36 6.28
CA GLY A 31 13.71 0.35 7.72
C GLY A 31 12.23 0.34 8.08
N MET A 32 11.33 0.00 7.16
CA MET A 32 9.89 -0.09 7.43
C MET A 32 9.46 -1.50 7.83
N ARG A 33 8.40 -1.63 8.63
CA ARG A 33 7.70 -2.91 8.82
C ARG A 33 6.64 -3.06 7.75
N VAL A 34 6.67 -4.15 6.97
CA VAL A 34 5.77 -4.30 5.82
C VAL A 34 4.72 -5.38 6.04
N THR A 35 3.46 -4.99 5.88
CA THR A 35 2.32 -5.89 5.70
C THR A 35 2.02 -6.03 4.20
N ARG A 36 1.62 -7.22 3.76
CA ARG A 36 1.38 -7.53 2.34
C ARG A 36 -0.11 -7.82 2.11
N CYS A 37 -0.68 -7.34 1.01
CA CYS A 37 -2.07 -7.57 0.62
C CYS A 37 -2.19 -7.77 -0.90
N VAL A 38 -3.10 -8.65 -1.32
CA VAL A 38 -3.37 -8.93 -2.75
C VAL A 38 -4.26 -7.87 -3.41
N GLY A 39 -4.94 -7.05 -2.60
CA GLY A 39 -5.83 -5.98 -3.07
C GLY A 39 -7.23 -6.46 -3.46
N PRO A 40 -7.97 -5.63 -4.25
CA PRO A 40 -9.37 -5.84 -4.59
C PRO A 40 -9.68 -7.10 -5.41
N ILE A 41 -8.68 -7.64 -6.10
CA ILE A 41 -8.88 -8.70 -7.10
C ILE A 41 -9.35 -10.05 -6.51
N VAL A 42 -8.98 -10.37 -5.27
CA VAL A 42 -9.29 -11.67 -4.66
C VAL A 42 -10.32 -11.55 -3.52
N SER A 43 -10.02 -10.71 -2.52
CA SER A 43 -10.89 -10.55 -1.35
C SER A 43 -10.56 -9.24 -0.62
N CYS A 44 -11.17 -8.15 -1.06
CA CYS A 44 -11.07 -6.86 -0.37
C CYS A 44 -12.37 -6.52 0.34
N ILE A 45 -12.26 -6.20 1.63
CA ILE A 45 -13.40 -5.79 2.45
C ILE A 45 -14.07 -4.52 1.91
N LEU A 46 -13.30 -3.61 1.32
CA LEU A 46 -13.84 -2.37 0.74
C LEU A 46 -14.68 -2.64 -0.51
N ASP A 47 -14.31 -3.63 -1.33
CA ASP A 47 -15.11 -4.03 -2.49
C ASP A 47 -16.37 -4.80 -2.10
N ARG A 48 -16.36 -5.44 -0.92
CA ARG A 48 -17.54 -6.09 -0.33
C ARG A 48 -18.43 -5.12 0.46
N GLY A 49 -18.21 -3.82 0.35
CA GLY A 49 -19.02 -2.79 1.01
C GLY A 49 -18.68 -2.56 2.50
N GLY A 50 -17.54 -3.06 2.97
CA GLY A 50 -17.08 -2.81 4.31
C GLY A 50 -16.65 -1.35 4.51
N ALA A 51 -16.98 -0.79 5.68
CA ALA A 51 -16.75 0.61 5.99
C ALA A 51 -15.27 0.96 6.25
N ARG A 52 -14.42 -0.04 6.52
CA ARG A 52 -13.01 0.15 6.89
C ARG A 52 -12.15 -1.03 6.41
N CYS A 53 -10.87 -0.74 6.14
CA CYS A 53 -9.87 -1.75 5.86
C CYS A 53 -8.86 -1.80 7.02
N PRO A 54 -8.86 -2.86 7.86
CA PRO A 54 -7.98 -2.93 9.03
C PRO A 54 -6.49 -2.89 8.65
N LEU A 55 -6.13 -3.42 7.48
CA LEU A 55 -4.75 -3.40 7.00
C LEU A 55 -4.26 -1.99 6.65
N VAL A 56 -5.15 -1.14 6.13
CA VAL A 56 -4.82 0.25 5.83
C VAL A 56 -4.81 1.09 7.11
N ASP A 57 -5.68 0.77 8.07
CA ASP A 57 -5.79 1.51 9.32
C ASP A 57 -4.63 1.27 10.30
N ASP A 58 -3.90 0.16 10.16
CA ASP A 58 -2.80 -0.23 11.06
C ASP A 58 -1.41 0.24 10.59
N VAL A 59 -1.32 0.88 9.41
CA VAL A 59 -0.06 1.31 8.80
C VAL A 59 0.05 2.83 8.68
N ASP A 60 1.28 3.32 8.55
CA ASP A 60 1.56 4.74 8.30
C ASP A 60 1.53 5.08 6.79
N LEU A 61 1.84 4.09 5.94
CA LEU A 61 1.91 4.20 4.49
C LEU A 61 1.19 3.01 3.82
N ALA A 62 0.38 3.24 2.79
CA ALA A 62 -0.20 2.18 1.96
C ALA A 62 0.19 2.40 0.50
N VAL A 63 1.02 1.50 -0.05
CA VAL A 63 1.53 1.53 -1.42
C VAL A 63 0.69 0.59 -2.27
N TYR A 64 -0.09 1.14 -3.19
CA TYR A 64 -0.95 0.40 -4.09
C TYR A 64 -0.34 0.31 -5.48
N HIS A 65 -0.44 -0.88 -6.09
CA HIS A 65 -0.27 -1.03 -7.53
C HIS A 65 -1.28 -0.13 -8.26
N GLU A 66 -0.76 0.79 -9.08
CA GLU A 66 -1.54 1.87 -9.66
C GLU A 66 -2.75 1.40 -10.49
N PRO A 67 -2.66 0.33 -11.31
CA PRO A 67 -3.81 -0.27 -11.97
C PRO A 67 -4.95 -0.77 -11.06
N LEU A 68 -4.70 -1.03 -9.77
CA LEU A 68 -5.77 -1.39 -8.81
C LEU A 68 -6.61 -0.17 -8.39
N LEU A 69 -6.06 1.03 -8.50
CA LEU A 69 -6.67 2.27 -8.03
C LEU A 69 -7.61 2.86 -9.09
N THR A 70 -8.69 2.13 -9.38
CA THR A 70 -9.79 2.67 -10.19
C THR A 70 -10.48 3.83 -9.46
N GLU A 71 -11.13 4.74 -10.18
CA GLU A 71 -11.84 5.88 -9.56
C GLU A 71 -12.86 5.42 -8.52
N SER A 72 -13.61 4.34 -8.81
CA SER A 72 -14.58 3.78 -7.87
C SER A 72 -13.93 3.23 -6.61
N PHE A 73 -12.75 2.61 -6.72
CA PHE A 73 -12.01 2.11 -5.57
C PHE A 73 -11.40 3.26 -4.76
N ILE A 74 -10.86 4.29 -5.43
CA ILE A 74 -10.36 5.51 -4.77
C ILE A 74 -11.49 6.19 -3.97
N ALA A 75 -12.69 6.30 -4.53
CA ALA A 75 -13.83 6.88 -3.83
C ALA A 75 -14.20 6.05 -2.57
N ARG A 76 -14.25 4.72 -2.68
CA ARG A 76 -14.49 3.82 -1.54
C ARG A 76 -13.41 3.94 -0.48
N LEU A 77 -12.14 3.92 -0.88
CA LEU A 77 -10.99 4.06 0.02
C LEU A 77 -11.01 5.43 0.72
N GLY A 78 -11.24 6.51 -0.02
CA GLY A 78 -11.35 7.86 0.52
C GLY A 78 -12.48 8.02 1.52
N ALA A 79 -13.64 7.39 1.28
CA ALA A 79 -14.76 7.39 2.21
C ALA A 79 -14.42 6.75 3.57
N THR A 80 -13.44 5.85 3.63
CA THR A 80 -12.97 5.27 4.90
C THR A 80 -12.12 6.22 5.74
N ARG A 81 -11.67 7.34 5.17
CA ARG A 81 -10.77 8.33 5.79
C ARG A 81 -9.54 7.66 6.43
N PRO A 82 -8.72 6.95 5.62
CA PRO A 82 -7.57 6.23 6.13
C PRO A 82 -6.58 7.20 6.80
N ARG A 83 -5.98 6.76 7.91
CA ARG A 83 -4.89 7.52 8.56
C ARG A 83 -3.57 7.38 7.80
N ALA A 84 -3.40 6.25 7.12
CA ALA A 84 -2.22 5.99 6.30
C ALA A 84 -2.15 6.97 5.13
N MET A 85 -0.94 7.41 4.79
CA MET A 85 -0.69 8.03 3.50
C MET A 85 -0.88 6.96 2.41
N VAL A 86 -1.74 7.21 1.43
CA VAL A 86 -1.95 6.28 0.31
C VAL A 86 -1.14 6.75 -0.88
N ILE A 87 -0.31 5.86 -1.44
CA ILE A 87 0.54 6.15 -2.60
C ILE A 87 0.25 5.15 -3.72
N ALA A 88 0.06 5.64 -4.94
CA ALA A 88 0.04 4.83 -6.15
C ALA A 88 1.47 4.61 -6.64
N ALA A 89 1.81 3.35 -6.93
CA ALA A 89 3.10 2.96 -7.47
C ALA A 89 2.95 2.04 -8.68
N ARG A 90 3.95 2.09 -9.57
CA ARG A 90 4.12 1.11 -10.65
C ARG A 90 5.33 0.24 -10.35
N ASP A 91 5.37 -0.93 -10.98
CA ASP A 91 6.53 -1.79 -10.83
C ASP A 91 7.72 -1.24 -11.59
N ARG A 92 8.90 -1.35 -10.98
CA ARG A 92 10.19 -1.07 -11.60
C ARG A 92 11.09 -2.27 -11.38
N HIS A 93 11.50 -2.90 -12.48
CA HIS A 93 12.53 -3.94 -12.46
C HIS A 93 13.90 -3.33 -12.20
N ARG A 94 14.65 -3.92 -11.28
CA ARG A 94 16.09 -3.73 -11.12
C ARG A 94 16.87 -4.71 -11.99
N MET A 95 18.12 -4.33 -12.25
CA MET A 95 19.08 -5.08 -13.08
C MET A 95 19.32 -6.53 -12.60
N GLU A 96 19.03 -6.86 -11.35
CA GLU A 96 19.18 -8.21 -10.76
C GLU A 96 17.88 -9.05 -10.79
N GLY A 97 16.84 -8.59 -11.50
CA GLY A 97 15.54 -9.25 -11.52
C GLY A 97 14.68 -8.98 -10.28
N ASP A 98 15.09 -8.04 -9.43
CA ASP A 98 14.31 -7.61 -8.26
C ASP A 98 13.27 -6.54 -8.64
N HIS A 99 12.21 -6.44 -7.86
CA HIS A 99 11.10 -5.50 -8.09
C HIS A 99 11.09 -4.42 -7.02
N GLU A 100 10.86 -3.16 -7.41
CA GLU A 100 10.70 -2.06 -6.46
C GLU A 100 9.56 -1.11 -6.86
N PRO A 101 8.90 -0.45 -5.90
CA PRO A 101 7.83 0.48 -6.20
C PRO A 101 8.41 1.77 -6.77
N ALA A 102 8.05 2.09 -8.02
CA ALA A 102 8.18 3.45 -8.55
C ALA A 102 6.95 4.28 -8.13
N PHE A 103 7.11 5.15 -7.14
CA PHE A 103 6.03 6.02 -6.67
C PHE A 103 5.59 7.01 -7.75
N VAL A 104 4.30 7.01 -8.07
CA VAL A 104 3.71 7.81 -9.15
C VAL A 104 3.01 9.04 -8.60
N ARG A 105 2.14 8.86 -7.58
CA ARG A 105 1.36 9.94 -6.98
C ARG A 105 0.88 9.57 -5.58
N VAL A 106 0.65 10.58 -4.75
CA VAL A 106 -0.15 10.43 -3.54
C VAL A 106 -1.63 10.37 -3.94
N VAL A 107 -2.37 9.42 -3.38
CA VAL A 107 -3.81 9.29 -3.59
C VAL A 107 -4.52 10.18 -2.57
N PRO A 108 -5.41 11.09 -3.00
CA PRO A 108 -6.18 11.92 -2.09
C PRO A 108 -6.98 11.03 -1.13
N SER A 109 -6.73 11.18 0.17
CA SER A 109 -7.56 10.60 1.22
C SER A 109 -8.59 11.67 1.58
N GLY A 110 -9.87 11.38 1.34
CA GLY A 110 -10.95 12.37 1.24
C GLY A 110 -10.90 13.53 2.24
N VAL A 111 -11.03 14.76 1.72
CA VAL A 111 -11.35 16.00 2.45
C VAL A 111 -12.83 16.03 2.82
#